data_AF-S5DST3-F1
#
_entry.id   AF-S5DST3-F1
#
_cell.length_a   1.000
_cell.length_b   1.000
_cell.length_c   1.000
_cell.angle_alpha   90.00
_cell.angle_beta   90.00
_cell.angle_gamma   90.00
#
_symmetry.space_group_name_H-M   'P 1'
#
loop_
_entity.id
_entity.type
_entity.pdbx_description
1 polymer ?
#
loop_
_entity_poly.entity_id
_entity_poly.type
_entity_poly.pdbx_seq_one_letter_code
_entity_poly.pdbx_strand_id
1 'polypeptide(L)'
;PNDNTFVTTSLASVTKQPVLDFSTAQQNLTLNFSEVGDLKNNGFIVLEIQGEGQFNDAEIRQWLSNRFWREPFTALLVSPNDHGNGVNSGEVADVRQFFKIISDGTQQTIDHTIDNNGKRLRLALASDVETTASRAGAKVELKLNLANQAFKLTSGSQGTVALTAGALWNASYTADPVATKPLFKLGKLFQLSLTNAGKATALVSEGFLKLDIGDADISATDFAITNVTTNQTIQRDKVNLTLTGDVSAFKKDANGNLVNKAGVSIGWKAAADGQSATAVLGAGKMAGGVQDALAAFGTLYVAADNTVPVPVVNFNVKAEIQGNSQATYNYFKDELADLFILTRDGMKFDTITTGTTSANLIHIRDVSNILPTEGGKIFVTITEYADHAANGRGEGTVLVTRKALSVTLPSGGAVTLKPADVAADVGASITAGRQARFLFEVETN
;
A
#
# COMPACT_ATOMS: atom_id res chain seq x y z
N PRO A 1 28.62 2.12 17.78
CA PRO A 1 27.83 2.25 16.52
C PRO A 1 26.35 2.67 16.70
N ASN A 2 25.83 2.75 17.93
CA ASN A 2 24.43 3.10 18.18
C ASN A 2 24.29 4.55 18.66
N ASP A 3 24.38 5.48 17.71
CA ASP A 3 23.96 6.86 17.94
C ASP A 3 22.44 6.98 17.69
N ASN A 4 21.78 7.86 18.45
CA ASN A 4 20.36 8.20 18.30
C ASN A 4 20.10 9.00 17.00
N THR A 5 21.16 9.46 16.32
CA THR A 5 21.10 10.20 15.05
C THR A 5 21.11 9.33 13.79
N PHE A 6 21.25 8.00 13.93
CA PHE A 6 21.42 7.10 12.78
C PHE A 6 20.17 6.98 11.90
N VAL A 7 20.28 7.38 10.63
CA VAL A 7 19.19 7.33 9.63
C VAL A 7 19.37 6.16 8.67
N THR A 8 18.30 5.37 8.48
CA THR A 8 18.26 4.29 7.49
C THR A 8 17.71 4.81 6.16
N THR A 9 18.46 4.60 5.08
CA THR A 9 18.00 4.90 3.72
C THR A 9 17.00 3.85 3.25
N SER A 10 15.72 4.21 3.19
CA SER A 10 14.66 3.34 2.64
C SER A 10 14.53 3.51 1.13
N LEU A 11 14.63 2.40 0.40
CA LEU A 11 14.57 2.29 -1.06
C LEU A 11 13.51 1.26 -1.45
N ALA A 12 12.94 1.40 -2.65
CA ALA A 12 12.03 0.44 -3.22
C ALA A 12 12.80 -0.78 -3.73
N SER A 13 12.38 -1.99 -3.34
CA SER A 13 12.92 -3.25 -3.85
C SER A 13 12.76 -3.38 -5.35
N VAL A 14 11.73 -2.75 -5.92
CA VAL A 14 11.45 -2.74 -7.37
C VAL A 14 12.31 -1.75 -8.16
N THR A 15 13.24 -1.02 -7.53
CA THR A 15 14.16 -0.12 -8.26
C THR A 15 14.99 -0.92 -9.26
N LYS A 16 15.07 -0.47 -10.52
CA LYS A 16 15.87 -1.14 -11.54
C LYS A 16 17.34 -1.16 -11.14
N GLN A 17 18.03 -2.27 -11.37
CA GLN A 17 19.42 -2.46 -10.96
C GLN A 17 20.34 -1.29 -11.37
N PRO A 18 20.33 -0.79 -12.63
CA PRO A 18 21.22 0.31 -13.02
C PRO A 18 20.97 1.61 -12.26
N VAL A 19 19.77 1.79 -11.69
CA VAL A 19 19.44 2.97 -10.87
C VAL A 19 19.81 2.71 -9.41
N LEU A 20 19.58 1.48 -8.94
CA LEU A 20 19.91 1.07 -7.58
C LEU A 20 21.43 1.10 -7.32
N ASP A 21 22.25 0.87 -8.34
CA ASP A 21 23.72 0.96 -8.28
C ASP A 21 24.21 2.39 -7.93
N PHE A 22 23.37 3.42 -8.12
CA PHE A 22 23.68 4.80 -7.73
C PHE A 22 23.32 5.13 -6.27
N SER A 23 22.94 4.13 -5.46
CA SER A 23 22.53 4.35 -4.07
C SER A 23 23.70 4.74 -3.17
N THR A 24 23.42 5.63 -2.21
CA THR A 24 24.40 6.08 -1.21
C THR A 24 23.75 6.08 0.17
N ALA A 25 24.47 5.59 1.18
CA ALA A 25 24.01 5.62 2.56
C ALA A 25 24.00 7.08 3.06
N GLN A 26 23.10 7.47 3.96
CA GLN A 26 23.03 8.87 4.41
C GLN A 26 23.89 9.19 5.64
N GLN A 27 24.50 8.19 6.27
CA GLN A 27 25.02 8.28 7.63
C GLN A 27 26.55 8.21 7.69
N ASN A 28 27.16 8.77 8.74
CA ASN A 28 28.55 8.50 9.10
C ASN A 28 28.64 7.39 10.14
N LEU A 29 29.61 6.50 10.02
CA LEU A 29 29.88 5.43 10.96
C LEU A 29 31.12 5.79 11.80
N THR A 30 30.92 6.02 13.09
CA THR A 30 32.04 6.14 14.04
C THR A 30 32.28 4.82 14.76
N LEU A 31 33.49 4.31 14.58
CA LEU A 31 34.04 3.18 15.31
C LEU A 31 34.81 3.71 16.51
N ASN A 32 34.55 3.15 17.68
CA ASN A 32 35.26 3.48 18.90
C ASN A 32 35.94 2.22 19.39
N PHE A 33 37.26 2.30 19.58
CA PHE A 33 38.09 1.24 20.13
C PHE A 33 38.46 1.65 21.56
N SER A 34 37.76 1.05 22.51
CA SER A 34 37.77 1.47 23.91
C SER A 34 38.96 0.91 24.69
N GLU A 35 39.58 -0.17 24.23
CA GLU A 35 40.64 -0.86 24.96
C GLU A 35 42.00 -0.69 24.30
N VAL A 36 43.04 -0.58 25.12
CA VAL A 36 44.42 -0.63 24.64
C VAL A 36 44.67 -2.02 24.07
N GLY A 37 45.04 -2.09 22.79
CA GLY A 37 45.28 -3.36 22.11
C GLY A 37 44.15 -3.82 21.18
N ASP A 38 43.02 -3.09 21.14
CA ASP A 38 41.97 -3.31 20.12
C ASP A 38 42.56 -3.22 18.70
N LEU A 39 43.46 -2.26 18.47
CA LEU A 39 44.18 -2.08 17.22
C LEU A 39 45.58 -2.70 17.34
N LYS A 40 45.91 -3.63 16.43
CA LYS A 40 47.19 -4.36 16.41
C LYS A 40 48.03 -4.03 15.18
N ASN A 41 49.35 -4.01 15.35
CA ASN A 41 50.31 -3.81 14.25
C ASN A 41 50.07 -4.82 13.13
N ASN A 42 49.94 -4.32 11.89
CA ASN A 42 49.61 -5.13 10.70
C ASN A 42 48.27 -5.90 10.81
N GLY A 43 47.36 -5.48 11.69
CA GLY A 43 45.99 -5.97 11.75
C GLY A 43 45.07 -5.28 10.74
N PHE A 44 43.77 -5.48 10.91
CA PHE A 44 42.73 -4.91 10.06
C PHE A 44 41.59 -4.35 10.88
N ILE A 45 41.02 -3.22 10.43
CA ILE A 45 39.62 -2.92 10.74
C ILE A 45 38.76 -3.61 9.69
N VAL A 46 37.74 -4.33 10.15
CA VAL A 46 36.87 -5.14 9.30
C VAL A 46 35.47 -4.54 9.33
N LEU A 47 34.91 -4.31 8.14
CA LEU A 47 33.50 -3.99 7.94
C LEU A 47 32.86 -5.11 7.12
N GLU A 48 31.77 -5.69 7.60
CA GLU A 48 31.10 -6.77 6.89
C GLU A 48 29.62 -6.49 6.69
N ILE A 49 29.17 -6.60 5.45
CA ILE A 49 27.78 -6.41 5.06
C ILE A 49 26.94 -7.60 5.52
N GLN A 50 25.92 -7.29 6.33
CA GLN A 50 24.85 -8.18 6.71
C GLN A 50 23.64 -7.94 5.79
N GLY A 51 23.01 -9.01 5.32
CA GLY A 51 21.88 -8.96 4.37
C GLY A 51 22.31 -8.96 2.90
N GLU A 52 21.39 -8.60 2.00
CA GLU A 52 21.60 -8.67 0.54
C GLU A 52 22.22 -7.38 -0.04
N GLY A 53 23.55 -7.29 0.07
CA GLY A 53 24.37 -6.31 -0.66
C GLY A 53 25.85 -6.68 -0.69
N GLN A 54 26.66 -6.00 -1.48
CA GLN A 54 28.11 -6.18 -1.56
C GLN A 54 28.80 -4.81 -1.60
N PHE A 55 30.09 -4.78 -1.32
CA PHE A 55 30.91 -3.61 -1.58
C PHE A 55 31.23 -3.50 -3.08
N ASN A 56 31.27 -2.28 -3.59
CA ASN A 56 31.71 -1.97 -4.94
C ASN A 56 33.20 -1.61 -4.93
N ASP A 57 34.05 -2.53 -5.39
CA ASP A 57 35.51 -2.39 -5.29
C ASP A 57 36.06 -1.08 -5.88
N ALA A 58 35.64 -0.72 -7.09
CA ALA A 58 36.10 0.52 -7.74
C ALA A 58 35.72 1.79 -6.94
N GLU A 59 34.50 1.81 -6.40
CA GLU A 59 33.97 2.95 -5.66
C GLU A 59 34.52 3.01 -4.23
N ILE A 60 34.81 1.86 -3.61
CA ILE A 60 35.51 1.80 -2.32
C ILE A 60 36.91 2.38 -2.45
N ARG A 61 37.64 2.03 -3.52
CA ARG A 61 38.96 2.60 -3.79
C ARG A 61 38.90 4.12 -3.91
N GLN A 62 37.93 4.64 -4.66
CA GLN A 62 37.74 6.08 -4.80
C GLN A 62 37.35 6.73 -3.47
N TRP A 63 36.42 6.13 -2.72
CA TRP A 63 35.99 6.62 -1.41
C TRP A 63 37.14 6.68 -0.40
N LEU A 64 38.04 5.69 -0.39
CA LEU A 64 39.16 5.61 0.54
C LEU A 64 40.44 6.30 0.04
N SER A 65 40.36 7.08 -1.04
CA SER A 65 41.48 7.86 -1.56
C SER A 65 41.34 9.33 -1.18
N ASN A 66 42.46 10.01 -1.00
CA ASN A 66 42.46 11.48 -1.00
C ASN A 66 42.38 12.01 -2.44
N ARG A 67 42.07 13.30 -2.60
CA ARG A 67 41.87 13.89 -3.92
C ARG A 67 43.19 14.11 -4.69
N PHE A 68 44.27 14.45 -3.99
CA PHE A 68 45.59 14.66 -4.57
C PHE A 68 46.70 14.38 -3.54
N TRP A 69 47.94 14.22 -4.00
CA TRP A 69 49.10 13.98 -3.15
C TRP A 69 49.18 14.98 -1.99
N ARG A 70 49.26 14.46 -0.76
CA ARG A 70 49.29 15.21 0.52
C ARG A 70 48.02 15.96 0.89
N GLU A 71 46.95 15.91 0.10
CA GLU A 71 45.66 16.45 0.54
C GLU A 71 45.03 15.55 1.63
N PRO A 72 44.24 16.11 2.56
CA PRO A 72 43.55 15.32 3.58
C PRO A 72 42.56 14.30 3.00
N PHE A 73 42.37 13.19 3.71
CA PHE A 73 41.27 12.26 3.49
C PHE A 73 39.97 12.88 3.98
N THR A 74 38.97 13.00 3.11
CA THR A 74 37.66 13.57 3.48
C THR A 74 36.66 12.51 3.94
N ALA A 75 36.87 11.26 3.50
CA ALA A 75 35.96 10.15 3.66
C ALA A 75 36.24 9.28 4.90
N LEU A 76 37.46 9.34 5.42
CA LEU A 76 37.91 8.61 6.60
C LEU A 76 38.67 9.58 7.48
N LEU A 77 38.21 9.74 8.72
CA LEU A 77 38.82 10.59 9.73
C LEU A 77 39.22 9.74 10.94
N VAL A 78 40.28 10.14 11.63
CA VAL A 78 40.79 9.43 12.81
C VAL A 78 40.94 10.40 13.98
N SER A 79 40.82 9.92 15.21
CA SER A 79 41.12 10.74 16.39
C SER A 79 42.62 11.08 16.40
N PRO A 80 43.02 12.37 16.45
CA PRO A 80 44.42 12.74 16.54
C PRO A 80 45.03 12.32 17.88
N ASN A 81 46.36 12.26 17.95
CA ASN A 81 47.14 11.70 19.07
C ASN A 81 47.09 12.53 20.38
N ASP A 82 46.27 13.60 20.44
CA ASP A 82 46.26 14.62 21.49
C ASP A 82 45.33 14.32 22.67
N HIS A 83 45.37 13.11 23.22
CA HIS A 83 44.69 12.77 24.48
C HIS A 83 43.16 13.00 24.49
N GLY A 84 42.45 12.51 23.46
CA GLY A 84 41.01 12.27 23.51
C GLY A 84 40.09 13.49 23.35
N ASN A 85 40.64 14.71 23.29
CA ASN A 85 39.88 15.97 23.10
C ASN A 85 40.01 16.60 21.71
N GLY A 86 40.79 15.99 20.81
CA GLY A 86 40.93 16.49 19.43
C GLY A 86 39.74 16.11 18.54
N VAL A 87 39.37 17.02 17.64
CA VAL A 87 38.40 16.74 16.57
C VAL A 87 38.99 15.70 15.61
N ASN A 88 38.19 14.75 15.12
CA ASN A 88 38.64 13.77 14.14
C ASN A 88 39.31 14.48 12.94
N SER A 89 40.48 13.99 12.54
CA SER A 89 41.33 14.56 11.51
C SER A 89 41.45 13.64 10.31
N GLY A 90 41.41 14.24 9.12
CA GLY A 90 41.70 13.58 7.85
C GLY A 90 43.12 13.84 7.34
N GLU A 91 43.93 14.58 8.10
CA GLU A 91 45.30 14.92 7.69
C GLU A 91 46.11 13.64 7.46
N VAL A 92 46.91 13.64 6.41
CA VAL A 92 47.69 12.45 6.01
C VAL A 92 48.60 11.98 7.14
N ALA A 93 49.16 12.90 7.93
CA ALA A 93 50.02 12.58 9.06
C ALA A 93 49.28 11.84 10.19
N ASP A 94 48.00 12.17 10.42
CA ASP A 94 47.18 11.52 11.44
C ASP A 94 46.66 10.18 10.94
N VAL A 95 46.13 10.15 9.71
CA VAL A 95 45.61 8.91 9.09
C VAL A 95 46.70 7.85 8.95
N ARG A 96 47.95 8.24 8.66
CA ARG A 96 49.10 7.34 8.57
C ARG A 96 49.47 6.66 9.89
N GLN A 97 49.11 7.24 11.04
CA GLN A 97 49.31 6.60 12.35
C GLN A 97 48.36 5.40 12.54
N PHE A 98 47.19 5.45 11.91
CA PHE A 98 46.20 4.38 12.01
C PHE A 98 46.35 3.33 10.91
N PHE A 99 46.53 3.78 9.67
CA PHE A 99 46.38 2.94 8.49
C PHE A 99 47.64 2.89 7.64
N LYS A 100 47.82 1.74 6.98
CA LYS A 100 48.77 1.63 5.88
C LYS A 100 48.22 2.39 4.67
N ILE A 101 49.04 3.27 4.10
CA ILE A 101 48.68 4.11 2.95
C ILE A 101 49.54 3.70 1.75
N ILE A 102 48.90 3.39 0.64
CA ILE A 102 49.53 3.19 -0.66
C ILE A 102 49.47 4.47 -1.50
N SER A 103 50.45 4.66 -2.37
CA SER A 103 50.53 5.80 -3.29
C SER A 103 50.64 5.30 -4.72
N ASP A 104 49.89 5.89 -5.63
CA ASP A 104 50.05 5.72 -7.07
C ASP A 104 50.84 6.87 -7.74
N GLY A 105 51.42 7.76 -6.92
CA GLY A 105 52.15 8.95 -7.36
C GLY A 105 51.27 10.19 -7.57
N THR A 106 49.94 10.03 -7.64
CA THR A 106 48.99 11.14 -7.81
C THR A 106 48.09 11.31 -6.59
N GLN A 107 47.65 10.20 -6.00
CA GLN A 107 46.80 10.15 -4.81
C GLN A 107 47.35 9.12 -3.81
N GLN A 108 46.83 9.22 -2.60
CA GLN A 108 47.07 8.29 -1.51
C GLN A 108 45.77 7.57 -1.18
N THR A 109 45.84 6.25 -1.05
CA THR A 109 44.69 5.40 -0.74
C THR A 109 44.99 4.57 0.50
N ILE A 110 43.98 4.37 1.35
CA ILE A 110 44.08 3.40 2.44
C ILE A 110 44.22 2.00 1.83
N ASP A 111 45.25 1.25 2.25
CA ASP A 111 45.44 -0.12 1.79
C ASP A 111 44.25 -0.98 2.28
N HIS A 112 43.55 -1.61 1.34
CA HIS A 112 42.32 -2.32 1.62
C HIS A 112 42.16 -3.56 0.73
N THR A 113 41.30 -4.46 1.17
CA THR A 113 40.90 -5.64 0.38
C THR A 113 39.43 -5.93 0.62
N ILE A 114 38.72 -6.30 -0.45
CA ILE A 114 37.37 -6.84 -0.36
C ILE A 114 37.44 -8.36 -0.56
N ASP A 115 36.85 -9.11 0.36
CA ASP A 115 36.74 -10.56 0.28
C ASP A 115 35.36 -11.04 0.76
N ASN A 116 35.24 -12.33 1.08
CA ASN A 116 33.98 -12.98 1.45
C ASN A 116 32.88 -12.72 0.41
N ASN A 117 33.18 -12.95 -0.87
CA ASN A 117 32.28 -12.70 -1.99
C ASN A 117 31.72 -11.27 -2.05
N GLY A 118 32.58 -10.27 -1.78
CA GLY A 118 32.20 -8.87 -1.82
C GLY A 118 31.57 -8.37 -0.51
N LYS A 119 31.40 -9.20 0.50
CA LYS A 119 30.70 -8.83 1.75
C LYS A 119 31.60 -8.14 2.76
N ARG A 120 32.90 -8.40 2.75
CA ARG A 120 33.80 -7.97 3.82
C ARG A 120 34.90 -7.06 3.28
N LEU A 121 34.95 -5.85 3.79
CA LEU A 121 36.01 -4.87 3.55
C LEU A 121 36.99 -4.92 4.72
N ARG A 122 38.28 -5.09 4.40
CA ARG A 122 39.39 -5.03 5.35
C ARG A 122 40.23 -3.80 5.07
N LEU A 123 40.40 -2.95 6.07
CA LEU A 123 41.27 -1.77 6.04
C LEU A 123 42.56 -2.10 6.81
N ALA A 124 43.71 -2.08 6.15
CA ALA A 124 44.97 -2.48 6.75
C ALA A 124 45.50 -1.41 7.73
N LEU A 125 45.80 -1.84 8.96
CA LEU A 125 46.38 -0.99 9.99
C LEU A 125 47.87 -0.75 9.74
N ALA A 126 48.39 0.37 10.24
CA ALA A 126 49.81 0.68 10.20
C ALA A 126 50.65 -0.36 10.96
N SER A 127 51.92 -0.51 10.55
CA SER A 127 52.86 -1.46 11.18
C SER A 127 53.27 -1.07 12.60
N ASP A 128 53.01 0.18 12.98
CA ASP A 128 53.32 0.82 14.25
C ASP A 128 52.08 1.47 14.89
N VAL A 129 50.87 1.00 14.53
CA VAL A 129 49.60 1.49 15.11
C VAL A 129 49.59 1.36 16.63
N GLU A 130 50.22 0.32 17.21
CA GLU A 130 50.25 0.08 18.65
C GLU A 130 51.01 1.16 19.45
N THR A 131 51.97 1.84 18.82
CA THR A 131 52.75 2.91 19.47
C THR A 131 52.26 4.30 19.11
N THR A 132 51.56 4.44 17.98
CA THR A 132 51.15 5.74 17.43
C THR A 132 49.67 6.07 17.70
N ALA A 133 48.77 5.07 17.67
CA ALA A 133 47.33 5.26 17.64
C ALA A 133 46.49 4.30 18.51
N SER A 134 47.00 3.14 18.94
CA SER A 134 46.29 2.14 19.76
C SER A 134 46.22 2.55 21.22
N ARG A 135 45.33 3.50 21.50
CA ARG A 135 45.03 3.99 22.85
C ARG A 135 43.57 3.71 23.17
N ALA A 136 43.24 3.65 24.46
CA ALA A 136 41.85 3.59 24.89
C ALA A 136 41.08 4.81 24.36
N GLY A 137 39.98 4.56 23.68
CA GLY A 137 39.13 5.61 23.11
C GLY A 137 39.55 6.09 21.72
N ALA A 138 40.43 5.36 21.01
CA ALA A 138 40.77 5.66 19.62
C ALA A 138 39.51 5.59 18.73
N LYS A 139 39.36 6.57 17.82
CA LYS A 139 38.17 6.68 16.97
C LYS A 139 38.54 6.66 15.50
N VAL A 140 37.73 5.96 14.72
CA VAL A 140 37.76 6.00 13.27
C VAL A 140 36.36 6.35 12.79
N GLU A 141 36.24 7.45 12.07
CA GLU A 141 34.97 7.88 11.47
C GLU A 141 35.01 7.67 9.96
N LEU A 142 34.06 6.87 9.48
CA LEU A 142 33.82 6.58 8.08
C LEU A 142 32.63 7.41 7.61
N LYS A 143 32.85 8.34 6.68
CA LYS A 143 31.81 9.18 6.08
C LYS A 143 31.08 8.38 4.99
N LEU A 144 30.15 7.50 5.37
CA LEU A 144 29.42 6.66 4.39
C LEU A 144 28.50 7.50 3.51
N ASN A 145 28.13 8.71 3.95
CA ASN A 145 27.43 9.71 3.13
C ASN A 145 28.26 10.27 1.96
N LEU A 146 29.58 10.07 1.99
CA LEU A 146 30.50 10.38 0.88
C LEU A 146 30.89 9.12 0.09
N ALA A 147 30.44 7.93 0.53
CA ALA A 147 30.71 6.64 -0.11
C ALA A 147 29.76 6.41 -1.29
N ASN A 148 29.82 7.32 -2.27
CA ASN A 148 28.97 7.27 -3.46
C ASN A 148 29.11 5.90 -4.12
N GLN A 149 28.01 5.16 -4.27
CA GLN A 149 27.97 3.87 -5.00
C GLN A 149 28.87 2.77 -4.42
N ALA A 150 29.35 2.95 -3.18
CA ALA A 150 30.20 1.98 -2.48
C ALA A 150 29.48 0.67 -2.14
N PHE A 151 28.13 0.67 -2.19
CA PHE A 151 27.29 -0.47 -1.88
C PHE A 151 26.52 -0.91 -3.13
N LYS A 152 26.75 -2.15 -3.57
CA LYS A 152 25.93 -2.83 -4.56
C LYS A 152 24.76 -3.51 -3.86
N LEU A 153 23.57 -2.93 -3.99
CA LEU A 153 22.33 -3.53 -3.52
C LEU A 153 21.70 -4.36 -4.65
N THR A 154 20.83 -5.30 -4.33
CA THR A 154 20.21 -6.17 -5.34
C THR A 154 18.76 -5.79 -5.58
N SER A 155 18.41 -5.52 -6.84
CA SER A 155 17.02 -5.28 -7.27
C SER A 155 16.16 -6.53 -7.03
N GLY A 156 14.95 -6.34 -6.50
CA GLY A 156 14.01 -7.39 -6.14
C GLY A 156 14.15 -7.88 -4.70
N SER A 157 15.32 -7.66 -4.08
CA SER A 157 15.59 -8.02 -2.69
C SER A 157 14.76 -7.21 -1.71
N GLN A 158 14.35 -7.84 -0.61
CA GLN A 158 13.64 -7.19 0.48
C GLN A 158 14.39 -7.38 1.79
N GLY A 159 14.24 -6.43 2.72
CA GLY A 159 14.84 -6.48 4.04
C GLY A 159 15.87 -5.38 4.25
N THR A 160 16.82 -5.62 5.16
CA THR A 160 17.77 -4.61 5.61
C THR A 160 19.20 -4.98 5.27
N VAL A 161 19.99 -3.98 4.90
CA VAL A 161 21.45 -4.09 4.76
C VAL A 161 22.10 -3.30 5.89
N ALA A 162 22.88 -3.98 6.72
CA ALA A 162 23.60 -3.39 7.84
C ALA A 162 25.09 -3.73 7.73
N LEU A 163 25.92 -3.08 8.56
CA LEU A 163 27.32 -3.46 8.71
C LEU A 163 27.54 -4.09 10.09
N THR A 164 28.48 -5.01 10.18
CA THR A 164 29.21 -5.29 11.42
C THR A 164 30.60 -4.69 11.30
N ALA A 165 31.13 -4.16 12.40
CA ALA A 165 32.46 -3.56 12.42
C ALA A 165 33.25 -4.04 13.63
N GLY A 166 34.50 -4.46 13.41
CA GLY A 166 35.42 -4.93 14.44
C GLY A 166 36.88 -4.77 14.03
N ALA A 167 37.81 -5.26 14.85
CA ALA A 167 39.24 -5.28 14.55
C ALA A 167 39.78 -6.71 14.61
N LEU A 168 40.60 -7.09 13.63
CA LEU A 168 41.08 -8.45 13.45
C LEU A 168 42.59 -8.46 13.28
N TRP A 169 43.24 -9.43 13.93
CA TRP A 169 44.67 -9.70 13.77
C TRP A 169 44.89 -11.21 13.67
N ASN A 170 45.64 -11.64 12.65
CA ASN A 170 45.78 -13.05 12.28
C ASN A 170 44.42 -13.74 12.08
N ALA A 171 44.03 -14.63 12.99
CA ALA A 171 42.78 -15.40 12.94
C ALA A 171 41.86 -15.10 14.14
N SER A 172 42.03 -13.94 14.78
CA SER A 172 41.35 -13.56 16.01
C SER A 172 40.82 -12.13 15.92
N TYR A 173 39.60 -11.90 16.40
CA TYR A 173 39.13 -10.54 16.64
C TYR A 173 39.83 -9.99 17.89
N THR A 174 40.45 -8.82 17.75
CA THR A 174 41.03 -8.04 18.83
C THR A 174 40.01 -7.06 19.40
N ALA A 175 39.00 -6.70 18.59
CA ALA A 175 37.75 -6.11 19.03
C ALA A 175 36.60 -6.81 18.30
N ASP A 176 35.63 -7.32 19.05
CA ASP A 176 34.51 -8.10 18.51
C ASP A 176 33.67 -7.29 17.51
N PRO A 177 33.17 -7.90 16.43
CA PRO A 177 32.30 -7.23 15.48
C PRO A 177 30.98 -6.79 16.13
N VAL A 178 30.69 -5.50 16.08
CA VAL A 178 29.41 -4.94 16.55
C VAL A 178 28.56 -4.52 15.36
N ALA A 179 27.30 -4.96 15.35
CA ALA A 179 26.34 -4.57 14.32
C ALA A 179 25.98 -3.07 14.40
N THR A 180 25.83 -2.44 13.24
CA THR A 180 25.22 -1.12 13.09
C THR A 180 23.70 -1.26 13.00
N LYS A 181 23.00 -0.15 13.19
CA LYS A 181 21.63 -0.01 12.66
C LYS A 181 21.66 -0.19 11.12
N PRO A 182 20.53 -0.56 10.49
CA PRO A 182 20.45 -0.73 9.05
C PRO A 182 20.87 0.52 8.26
N LEU A 183 21.81 0.37 7.33
CA LEU A 183 22.16 1.42 6.38
C LEU A 183 21.07 1.60 5.33
N PHE A 184 20.58 0.48 4.80
CA PHE A 184 19.53 0.45 3.80
C PHE A 184 18.38 -0.43 4.24
N LYS A 185 17.18 -0.07 3.82
CA LYS A 185 15.98 -0.91 3.88
C LYS A 185 15.36 -0.97 2.49
N LEU A 186 15.27 -2.16 1.90
CA LEU A 186 14.59 -2.38 0.63
C LEU A 186 13.18 -2.90 0.89
N GLY A 187 12.17 -2.23 0.33
CA GLY A 187 10.76 -2.56 0.58
C GLY A 187 9.80 -2.04 -0.47
N LYS A 188 8.56 -1.74 -0.07
CA LYS A 188 7.53 -1.18 -0.96
C LYS A 188 8.00 0.17 -1.55
N LEU A 189 7.45 0.54 -2.72
CA LEU A 189 7.67 1.85 -3.32
C LEU A 189 6.69 2.89 -2.78
N PHE A 190 5.41 2.56 -2.82
CA PHE A 190 4.34 3.35 -2.21
C PHE A 190 3.34 2.43 -1.51
N GLN A 191 2.44 3.02 -0.74
CA GLN A 191 1.36 2.34 -0.06
C GLN A 191 0.08 3.17 -0.12
N LEU A 192 -1.04 2.50 -0.40
CA LEU A 192 -2.38 3.06 -0.23
C LEU A 192 -2.83 2.95 1.22
N SER A 193 -3.57 3.94 1.68
CA SER A 193 -4.11 4.00 3.04
C SER A 193 -5.48 4.64 3.06
N LEU A 194 -6.26 4.28 4.09
CA LEU A 194 -7.60 4.77 4.31
C LEU A 194 -7.95 4.68 5.79
N THR A 195 -8.62 5.70 6.35
CA THR A 195 -9.15 5.65 7.72
C THR A 195 -10.51 4.96 7.74
N ASN A 196 -11.45 5.38 6.89
CA ASN A 196 -12.78 4.79 6.80
C ASN A 196 -13.23 4.61 5.34
N ALA A 197 -13.72 3.42 5.02
CA ALA A 197 -14.42 3.15 3.76
C ALA A 197 -15.69 4.00 3.63
N GLY A 198 -15.98 4.44 2.41
CA GLY A 198 -17.28 5.03 2.10
C GLY A 198 -18.34 3.92 2.11
N LYS A 199 -19.43 4.13 2.86
CA LYS A 199 -20.48 3.13 3.05
C LYS A 199 -21.82 3.69 2.64
N ALA A 200 -22.60 2.87 1.95
CA ALA A 200 -24.01 3.15 1.71
C ALA A 200 -24.77 1.85 1.49
N THR A 201 -26.10 1.93 1.62
CA THR A 201 -26.99 0.78 1.49
C THR A 201 -27.99 1.06 0.39
N ALA A 202 -28.11 0.17 -0.59
CA ALA A 202 -29.07 0.27 -1.66
C ALA A 202 -30.46 -0.16 -1.18
N LEU A 203 -31.48 0.68 -1.42
CA LEU A 203 -32.83 0.55 -0.89
C LEU A 203 -33.71 -0.39 -1.74
N VAL A 204 -34.23 -1.46 -1.15
CA VAL A 204 -35.11 -2.45 -1.79
C VAL A 204 -36.46 -1.85 -2.12
N SER A 205 -36.94 -0.91 -1.31
CA SER A 205 -38.16 -0.13 -1.55
C SER A 205 -38.13 0.60 -2.90
N GLU A 206 -36.94 0.88 -3.39
CA GLU A 206 -36.67 1.60 -4.64
C GLU A 206 -36.13 0.64 -5.71
N GLY A 207 -36.29 -0.68 -5.53
CA GLY A 207 -35.74 -1.69 -6.43
C GLY A 207 -34.22 -1.68 -6.51
N PHE A 208 -33.55 -1.25 -5.44
CA PHE A 208 -32.10 -1.00 -5.34
C PHE A 208 -31.60 0.14 -6.23
N LEU A 209 -32.48 1.05 -6.68
CA LEU A 209 -32.10 2.18 -7.52
C LEU A 209 -31.56 3.38 -6.72
N LYS A 210 -31.86 3.45 -5.42
CA LYS A 210 -31.45 4.55 -4.54
C LYS A 210 -30.67 4.05 -3.33
N LEU A 211 -29.97 4.97 -2.67
CA LEU A 211 -29.19 4.70 -1.47
C LEU A 211 -29.84 5.29 -0.22
N ASP A 212 -29.64 4.64 0.93
CA ASP A 212 -30.00 5.09 2.28
C ASP A 212 -29.08 6.19 2.82
N ILE A 213 -28.70 7.11 1.94
CA ILE A 213 -28.02 8.37 2.25
C ILE A 213 -28.72 9.54 1.52
N GLY A 214 -29.84 9.26 0.86
CA GLY A 214 -30.59 10.22 0.06
C GLY A 214 -29.81 10.71 -1.15
N ASP A 215 -29.94 12.00 -1.43
CA ASP A 215 -29.20 12.70 -2.49
C ASP A 215 -27.89 13.26 -1.89
N ALA A 216 -26.96 12.36 -1.58
CA ALA A 216 -25.65 12.69 -1.03
C ALA A 216 -24.56 11.84 -1.69
N ASP A 217 -23.31 12.30 -1.55
CA ASP A 217 -22.16 11.52 -1.96
C ASP A 217 -21.89 10.37 -0.97
N ILE A 218 -21.44 9.23 -1.49
CA ILE A 218 -20.73 8.20 -0.72
C ILE A 218 -19.30 8.70 -0.54
N SER A 219 -18.82 8.84 0.70
CA SER A 219 -17.50 9.41 0.97
C SER A 219 -16.63 8.52 1.85
N ALA A 220 -15.43 8.21 1.36
CA ALA A 220 -14.34 7.58 2.10
C ALA A 220 -13.48 8.64 2.80
N THR A 221 -12.92 8.32 3.96
CA THR A 221 -12.15 9.28 4.80
C THR A 221 -10.65 8.97 4.78
N ASP A 222 -9.84 10.01 4.57
CA ASP A 222 -8.37 9.96 4.51
C ASP A 222 -7.81 8.96 3.49
N PHE A 223 -8.48 8.82 2.33
CA PHE A 223 -7.89 8.03 1.25
C PHE A 223 -6.63 8.72 0.74
N ALA A 224 -5.50 8.02 0.78
CA ALA A 224 -4.20 8.60 0.46
C ALA A 224 -3.21 7.57 -0.10
N ILE A 225 -2.19 8.07 -0.81
CA ILE A 225 -1.02 7.31 -1.23
C ILE A 225 0.24 7.92 -0.60
N THR A 226 1.11 7.07 -0.05
CA THR A 226 2.37 7.50 0.58
C THR A 226 3.55 6.90 -0.17
N ASN A 227 4.52 7.72 -0.56
CA ASN A 227 5.83 7.24 -0.99
C ASN A 227 6.63 6.79 0.24
N VAL A 228 6.82 5.48 0.39
CA VAL A 228 7.43 4.90 1.60
C VAL A 228 8.96 4.85 1.53
N THR A 229 9.55 5.33 0.43
CA THR A 229 11.00 5.50 0.29
C THR A 229 11.45 6.81 0.95
N THR A 230 12.75 6.99 1.16
CA THR A 230 13.31 8.22 1.74
C THR A 230 13.91 9.14 0.67
N ASN A 231 14.60 8.56 -0.31
CA ASN A 231 15.40 9.30 -1.29
C ASN A 231 14.97 9.09 -2.73
N GLN A 232 13.84 8.44 -2.96
CA GLN A 232 13.37 8.17 -4.31
C GLN A 232 12.12 8.98 -4.61
N THR A 233 12.10 9.59 -5.78
CA THR A 233 10.98 10.41 -6.24
C THR A 233 10.11 9.59 -7.18
N ILE A 234 8.81 9.63 -6.99
CA ILE A 234 7.83 9.00 -7.88
C ILE A 234 7.28 10.08 -8.81
N GLN A 235 7.29 9.81 -10.12
CA GLN A 235 6.58 10.65 -11.08
C GLN A 235 5.09 10.30 -11.02
N ARG A 236 4.24 11.27 -10.67
CA ARG A 236 2.81 11.02 -10.41
C ARG A 236 2.08 10.55 -11.66
N ASP A 237 2.49 11.01 -12.84
CA ASP A 237 1.88 10.66 -14.12
C ASP A 237 2.13 9.19 -14.52
N LYS A 238 3.01 8.49 -13.79
CA LYS A 238 3.29 7.07 -13.99
C LYS A 238 2.49 6.15 -13.06
N VAL A 239 1.78 6.72 -12.08
CA VAL A 239 0.94 5.96 -11.15
C VAL A 239 -0.49 5.91 -11.70
N ASN A 240 -0.88 4.73 -12.14
CA ASN A 240 -2.25 4.43 -12.57
C ASN A 240 -3.05 3.92 -11.38
N LEU A 241 -4.27 4.41 -11.24
CA LEU A 241 -5.24 3.95 -10.27
C LEU A 241 -6.33 3.15 -10.98
N THR A 242 -6.81 2.08 -10.37
CA THR A 242 -7.94 1.28 -10.85
C THR A 242 -8.89 1.00 -9.70
N LEU A 243 -10.12 1.48 -9.81
CA LEU A 243 -11.26 1.12 -8.98
C LEU A 243 -11.94 -0.09 -9.61
N THR A 244 -11.93 -1.23 -8.92
CA THR A 244 -12.56 -2.47 -9.38
C THR A 244 -13.92 -2.61 -8.72
N GLY A 245 -14.96 -2.80 -9.53
CA GLY A 245 -16.35 -2.91 -9.10
C GLY A 245 -17.28 -2.35 -10.16
N ASP A 246 -18.53 -2.81 -10.18
CA ASP A 246 -19.54 -2.29 -11.10
C ASP A 246 -19.82 -0.82 -10.76
N VAL A 247 -19.52 0.09 -11.69
CA VAL A 247 -19.71 1.52 -11.59
C VAL A 247 -20.88 2.02 -12.44
N SER A 248 -21.73 1.14 -12.93
CA SER A 248 -22.81 1.46 -13.87
C SER A 248 -23.82 2.44 -13.28
N ALA A 249 -24.19 2.27 -12.01
CA ALA A 249 -25.18 3.11 -11.31
C ALA A 249 -24.65 4.49 -10.89
N PHE A 250 -23.34 4.71 -10.88
CA PHE A 250 -22.79 6.02 -10.49
C PHE A 250 -22.90 7.04 -11.61
N LYS A 251 -23.15 8.29 -11.23
CA LYS A 251 -23.31 9.41 -12.16
C LYS A 251 -22.01 9.65 -12.93
N LYS A 252 -22.18 9.87 -14.24
CA LYS A 252 -21.11 10.13 -15.20
C LYS A 252 -21.38 11.44 -15.94
N ASP A 253 -20.31 12.13 -16.34
CA ASP A 253 -20.39 13.19 -17.33
C ASP A 253 -20.50 12.63 -18.76
N ALA A 254 -20.60 13.51 -19.76
CA ALA A 254 -20.69 13.13 -21.18
C ALA A 254 -19.44 12.40 -21.71
N ASN A 255 -18.31 12.46 -21.00
CA ASN A 255 -17.05 11.82 -21.38
C ASN A 255 -16.84 10.47 -20.66
N GLY A 256 -17.79 10.05 -19.83
CA GLY A 256 -17.71 8.82 -19.02
C GLY A 256 -16.88 8.97 -17.75
N ASN A 257 -16.54 10.19 -17.32
CA ASN A 257 -15.90 10.41 -16.04
C ASN A 257 -16.96 10.36 -14.93
N LEU A 258 -16.65 9.68 -13.83
CA LEU A 258 -17.47 9.74 -12.64
C LEU A 258 -17.48 11.18 -12.10
N VAL A 259 -18.63 11.59 -11.57
CA VAL A 259 -18.82 12.92 -10.98
C VAL A 259 -19.42 12.80 -9.58
N ASN A 260 -19.15 13.80 -8.74
CA ASN A 260 -19.86 13.95 -7.47
C ASN A 260 -21.27 14.54 -7.67
N LYS A 261 -22.02 14.73 -6.58
CA LYS A 261 -23.34 15.37 -6.60
C LYS A 261 -23.37 16.72 -7.32
N ALA A 262 -22.32 17.53 -7.15
CA ALA A 262 -22.22 18.84 -7.79
C ALA A 262 -21.93 18.77 -9.30
N GLY A 263 -21.80 17.58 -9.88
CA GLY A 263 -21.46 17.37 -11.28
C GLY A 263 -19.98 17.60 -11.60
N VAL A 264 -19.12 17.72 -10.58
CA VAL A 264 -17.68 17.91 -10.75
C VAL A 264 -17.02 16.55 -10.92
N SER A 265 -16.14 16.43 -11.93
CA SER A 265 -15.37 15.21 -12.15
C SER A 265 -14.46 14.90 -10.97
N ILE A 266 -14.50 13.65 -10.52
CA ILE A 266 -13.68 13.13 -9.43
C ILE A 266 -12.42 12.39 -9.93
N GLY A 267 -12.11 12.53 -11.22
CA GLY A 267 -10.90 11.98 -11.86
C GLY A 267 -10.98 10.51 -12.30
N TRP A 268 -11.94 9.75 -11.80
CA TRP A 268 -12.22 8.38 -12.27
C TRP A 268 -12.92 8.40 -13.64
N LYS A 269 -12.42 7.60 -14.58
CA LYS A 269 -13.07 7.32 -15.85
C LYS A 269 -13.60 5.90 -15.89
N ALA A 270 -14.91 5.74 -16.03
CA ALA A 270 -15.55 4.44 -16.10
C ALA A 270 -15.12 3.69 -17.36
N ALA A 271 -14.88 2.38 -17.23
CA ALA A 271 -14.72 1.49 -18.36
C ALA A 271 -16.04 1.36 -19.13
N ALA A 272 -15.95 1.03 -20.42
CA ALA A 272 -17.12 0.92 -21.30
C ALA A 272 -18.09 -0.19 -20.88
N ASP A 273 -17.57 -1.24 -20.24
CA ASP A 273 -18.36 -2.34 -19.69
C ASP A 273 -18.99 -2.02 -18.32
N GLY A 274 -18.65 -0.88 -17.72
CA GLY A 274 -19.11 -0.48 -16.40
C GLY A 274 -18.48 -1.26 -15.24
N GLN A 275 -17.53 -2.17 -15.46
CA GLN A 275 -17.03 -3.07 -14.41
C GLN A 275 -15.81 -2.53 -13.64
N SER A 276 -15.34 -1.34 -14.01
CA SER A 276 -14.24 -0.67 -13.34
C SER A 276 -14.21 0.82 -13.68
N ALA A 277 -13.40 1.58 -12.94
CA ALA A 277 -12.98 2.91 -13.33
C ALA A 277 -11.46 3.07 -13.18
N THR A 278 -10.86 3.92 -14.02
CA THR A 278 -9.41 4.14 -14.02
C THR A 278 -9.08 5.62 -13.89
N ALA A 279 -7.92 5.91 -13.33
CA ALA A 279 -7.41 7.27 -13.21
C ALA A 279 -5.88 7.28 -13.25
N VAL A 280 -5.30 8.46 -13.39
CA VAL A 280 -3.87 8.70 -13.16
C VAL A 280 -3.72 9.65 -11.98
N LEU A 281 -2.65 9.49 -11.19
CA LEU A 281 -2.41 10.36 -10.03
C LEU A 281 -2.12 11.83 -10.42
N GLY A 282 -1.86 12.08 -11.70
CA GLY A 282 -1.77 13.41 -12.32
C GLY A 282 -0.34 13.88 -12.52
N ALA A 283 -0.18 15.17 -12.82
CA ALA A 283 1.14 15.76 -13.02
C ALA A 283 1.91 15.93 -11.70
N GLY A 284 3.24 16.06 -11.81
CA GLY A 284 4.11 16.38 -10.68
C GLY A 284 4.87 15.18 -10.11
N LYS A 285 5.44 15.38 -8.92
CA LYS A 285 6.40 14.47 -8.30
C LYS A 285 6.04 14.27 -6.84
N MET A 286 6.18 13.05 -6.35
CA MET A 286 6.01 12.70 -4.94
C MET A 286 7.39 12.30 -4.38
N ALA A 287 7.97 13.17 -3.55
CA ALA A 287 9.25 12.90 -2.90
C ALA A 287 9.13 11.77 -1.87
N GLY A 288 10.26 11.21 -1.42
CA GLY A 288 10.28 10.18 -0.38
C GLY A 288 9.62 10.68 0.92
N GLY A 289 8.83 9.82 1.56
CA GLY A 289 8.10 10.11 2.79
C GLY A 289 6.87 11.01 2.62
N VAL A 290 6.62 11.54 1.41
CA VAL A 290 5.46 12.40 1.15
C VAL A 290 4.20 11.56 1.00
N GLN A 291 3.13 12.03 1.61
CA GLN A 291 1.77 11.53 1.47
C GLN A 291 0.95 12.49 0.61
N ASP A 292 0.25 11.94 -0.39
CA ASP A 292 -0.68 12.65 -1.24
C ASP A 292 -2.11 12.24 -0.87
N ALA A 293 -2.93 13.22 -0.49
CA ALA A 293 -4.36 13.01 -0.24
C ALA A 293 -5.11 12.80 -1.57
N LEU A 294 -5.96 11.78 -1.60
CA LEU A 294 -6.74 11.35 -2.76
C LEU A 294 -8.24 11.60 -2.56
N ALA A 295 -8.60 12.68 -1.86
CA ALA A 295 -9.97 12.96 -1.42
C ALA A 295 -11.00 12.94 -2.57
N ALA A 296 -10.66 13.50 -3.74
CA ALA A 296 -11.52 13.45 -4.91
C ALA A 296 -11.88 12.00 -5.32
N PHE A 297 -10.89 11.09 -5.33
CA PHE A 297 -11.09 9.68 -5.68
C PHE A 297 -11.87 8.90 -4.62
N GLY A 298 -12.01 9.43 -3.41
CA GLY A 298 -12.76 8.86 -2.29
C GLY A 298 -14.25 9.23 -2.27
N THR A 299 -14.81 9.72 -3.37
CA THR A 299 -16.23 10.13 -3.46
C THR A 299 -16.95 9.37 -4.58
N LEU A 300 -18.21 8.97 -4.40
CA LEU A 300 -19.08 8.42 -5.46
C LEU A 300 -20.50 8.97 -5.30
N TYR A 301 -21.25 9.06 -6.40
CA TYR A 301 -22.62 9.59 -6.37
C TYR A 301 -23.58 8.77 -7.22
N VAL A 302 -24.75 8.45 -6.67
CA VAL A 302 -25.89 7.86 -7.38
C VAL A 302 -26.97 8.92 -7.48
N ALA A 303 -27.42 9.21 -8.70
CA ALA A 303 -28.41 10.27 -8.91
C ALA A 303 -29.81 9.88 -8.40
N ALA A 304 -30.58 10.88 -7.95
CA ALA A 304 -31.95 10.66 -7.46
C ALA A 304 -32.90 10.05 -8.53
N ASP A 305 -32.61 10.30 -9.82
CA ASP A 305 -33.32 9.78 -10.98
C ASP A 305 -32.68 8.51 -11.58
N ASN A 306 -31.78 7.85 -10.84
CA ASN A 306 -31.09 6.65 -11.30
C ASN A 306 -32.07 5.51 -11.65
N THR A 307 -31.83 4.88 -12.79
CA THR A 307 -32.64 3.75 -13.31
C THR A 307 -31.86 2.44 -13.37
N VAL A 308 -30.60 2.44 -12.93
CA VAL A 308 -29.72 1.26 -12.94
C VAL A 308 -29.58 0.72 -11.51
N PRO A 309 -29.81 -0.57 -11.24
CA PRO A 309 -29.61 -1.12 -9.90
C PRO A 309 -28.23 -0.82 -9.35
N VAL A 310 -28.16 -0.34 -8.12
CA VAL A 310 -26.91 -0.07 -7.43
C VAL A 310 -26.25 -1.42 -7.11
N PRO A 311 -24.98 -1.61 -7.50
CA PRO A 311 -24.27 -2.85 -7.26
C PRO A 311 -23.88 -3.01 -5.80
N VAL A 312 -23.74 -4.28 -5.39
CA VAL A 312 -23.55 -4.68 -3.99
C VAL A 312 -22.26 -5.47 -3.92
N VAL A 313 -21.18 -4.72 -3.79
CA VAL A 313 -19.82 -5.22 -3.81
C VAL A 313 -18.94 -4.29 -2.97
N ASN A 314 -17.80 -4.83 -2.56
CA ASN A 314 -16.71 -4.00 -2.10
C ASN A 314 -15.95 -3.48 -3.33
N PHE A 315 -15.63 -2.19 -3.30
CA PHE A 315 -14.86 -1.54 -4.34
C PHE A 315 -13.41 -1.44 -3.91
N ASN A 316 -12.56 -2.17 -4.63
CA ASN A 316 -11.13 -2.23 -4.35
C ASN A 316 -10.42 -1.18 -5.19
N VAL A 317 -9.37 -0.56 -4.64
CA VAL A 317 -8.48 0.31 -5.42
C VAL A 317 -7.09 -0.29 -5.51
N LYS A 318 -6.58 -0.38 -6.73
CA LYS A 318 -5.19 -0.69 -7.03
C LYS A 318 -4.48 0.57 -7.49
N ALA A 319 -3.30 0.84 -6.95
CA ALA A 319 -2.34 1.78 -7.52
C ALA A 319 -1.16 1.00 -8.10
N GLU A 320 -0.75 1.31 -9.33
CA GLU A 320 0.35 0.63 -10.00
C GLU A 320 1.23 1.56 -10.83
N ILE A 321 2.51 1.19 -10.95
CA ILE A 321 3.39 1.74 -11.97
C ILE A 321 3.82 0.61 -12.90
N GLN A 322 3.69 0.85 -14.21
CA GLN A 322 4.14 -0.09 -15.23
C GLN A 322 5.64 0.10 -15.50
N GLY A 323 6.45 -0.94 -15.25
CA GLY A 323 7.91 -0.85 -15.37
C GLY A 323 8.43 -0.47 -16.77
N ASN A 324 7.67 -0.78 -17.82
CA ASN A 324 8.01 -0.41 -19.21
C ASN A 324 7.73 1.07 -19.53
N SER A 325 6.96 1.76 -18.69
CA SER A 325 6.56 3.16 -18.89
C SER A 325 7.50 4.18 -18.23
N GLN A 326 8.59 3.72 -17.61
CA GLN A 326 9.52 4.56 -16.85
C GLN A 326 10.92 3.94 -16.69
N ALA A 327 11.90 4.76 -16.33
CA ALA A 327 13.31 4.35 -16.24
C ALA A 327 13.75 3.92 -14.83
N THR A 328 12.97 4.20 -13.78
CA THR A 328 13.44 4.09 -12.39
C THR A 328 13.04 2.78 -11.72
N TYR A 329 11.77 2.38 -11.84
CA TYR A 329 11.24 1.20 -11.16
C TYR A 329 10.73 0.15 -12.16
N ASN A 330 10.85 -1.11 -11.76
CA ASN A 330 10.12 -2.23 -12.33
C ASN A 330 8.63 -2.13 -11.99
N TYR A 331 7.83 -3.08 -12.47
CA TYR A 331 6.41 -3.13 -12.12
C TYR A 331 6.22 -3.20 -10.59
N PHE A 332 5.33 -2.37 -10.08
CA PHE A 332 4.93 -2.40 -8.69
C PHE A 332 3.46 -2.02 -8.57
N LYS A 333 2.76 -2.68 -7.65
CA LYS A 333 1.39 -2.34 -7.28
C LYS A 333 1.19 -2.43 -5.77
N ASP A 334 0.24 -1.64 -5.30
CA ASP A 334 -0.34 -1.77 -3.96
C ASP A 334 -1.86 -1.72 -4.08
N GLU A 335 -2.57 -2.46 -3.24
CA GLU A 335 -4.01 -2.66 -3.32
C GLU A 335 -4.67 -2.37 -1.96
N LEU A 336 -5.78 -1.67 -2.01
CA LEU A 336 -6.68 -1.37 -0.90
C LEU A 336 -8.01 -2.08 -1.19
N ALA A 337 -8.38 -3.04 -0.34
CA ALA A 337 -9.56 -3.88 -0.57
C ALA A 337 -10.87 -3.10 -0.49
N ASP A 338 -11.06 -2.25 0.52
CA ASP A 338 -12.38 -1.65 0.75
C ASP A 338 -12.31 -0.12 0.72
N LEU A 339 -12.26 0.47 -0.49
CA LEU A 339 -12.45 1.93 -0.60
C LEU A 339 -13.92 2.30 -0.38
N PHE A 340 -14.82 1.55 -1.00
CA PHE A 340 -16.27 1.66 -0.78
C PHE A 340 -16.88 0.30 -0.49
N ILE A 341 -17.90 0.28 0.36
CA ILE A 341 -18.67 -0.92 0.71
C ILE A 341 -20.14 -0.60 0.50
N LEU A 342 -20.76 -1.25 -0.48
CA LEU A 342 -22.19 -1.10 -0.77
C LEU A 342 -22.95 -2.37 -0.40
N THR A 343 -23.97 -2.21 0.45
CA THR A 343 -24.83 -3.30 0.94
C THR A 343 -26.27 -3.16 0.41
N ARG A 344 -27.13 -4.15 0.67
CA ARG A 344 -28.60 -4.03 0.49
C ARG A 344 -29.28 -3.95 1.84
N ASP A 345 -30.38 -3.24 1.89
CA ASP A 345 -31.35 -3.23 3.00
C ASP A 345 -32.46 -4.28 2.81
N GLY A 346 -32.23 -5.32 1.99
CA GLY A 346 -33.31 -6.24 1.69
C GLY A 346 -33.12 -7.20 0.53
N MET A 347 -34.19 -7.95 0.29
CA MET A 347 -34.33 -8.94 -0.78
C MET A 347 -35.66 -8.78 -1.51
N LYS A 348 -35.69 -9.19 -2.78
CA LYS A 348 -36.89 -9.18 -3.63
C LYS A 348 -37.06 -10.54 -4.28
N PHE A 349 -38.27 -11.09 -4.24
CA PHE A 349 -38.61 -12.34 -4.92
C PHE A 349 -40.06 -12.32 -5.41
N ASP A 350 -40.33 -13.10 -6.44
CA ASP A 350 -41.56 -13.02 -7.22
C ASP A 350 -42.19 -14.40 -7.32
N THR A 351 -43.51 -14.48 -7.26
CA THR A 351 -44.26 -15.72 -7.41
C THR A 351 -45.54 -15.45 -8.20
N ILE A 352 -45.82 -16.31 -9.18
CA ILE A 352 -47.05 -16.29 -9.96
C ILE A 352 -47.92 -17.46 -9.51
N THR A 353 -49.15 -17.16 -9.13
CA THR A 353 -50.14 -18.18 -8.78
C THR A 353 -51.05 -18.45 -9.98
N THR A 354 -51.21 -19.72 -10.34
CA THR A 354 -52.16 -20.18 -11.36
C THR A 354 -53.30 -20.95 -10.67
N GLY A 355 -54.55 -20.74 -11.10
CA GLY A 355 -55.74 -21.40 -10.51
C GLY A 355 -56.34 -20.67 -9.30
N THR A 356 -57.27 -21.32 -8.58
CA THR A 356 -57.87 -20.75 -7.37
C THR A 356 -56.79 -20.57 -6.29
N THR A 357 -56.60 -19.33 -5.87
CA THR A 357 -55.57 -18.85 -4.92
C THR A 357 -55.57 -19.52 -3.54
N SER A 358 -56.54 -20.40 -3.25
CA SER A 358 -56.81 -20.96 -1.93
C SER A 358 -55.90 -22.14 -1.52
N ALA A 359 -55.21 -22.81 -2.46
CA ALA A 359 -54.42 -24.01 -2.15
C ALA A 359 -52.89 -23.81 -2.19
N ASN A 360 -52.41 -22.68 -2.72
CA ASN A 360 -50.97 -22.43 -2.87
C ASN A 360 -50.34 -21.98 -1.55
N LEU A 361 -49.12 -22.43 -1.27
CA LEU A 361 -48.30 -22.00 -0.13
C LEU A 361 -47.03 -21.33 -0.64
N ILE A 362 -46.66 -20.22 -0.03
CA ILE A 362 -45.42 -19.49 -0.28
C ILE A 362 -44.58 -19.58 0.98
N HIS A 363 -43.39 -20.18 0.87
CA HIS A 363 -42.46 -20.32 1.99
C HIS A 363 -41.29 -19.36 1.80
N ILE A 364 -41.09 -18.47 2.76
CA ILE A 364 -39.98 -17.51 2.77
C ILE A 364 -39.13 -17.84 3.99
N ARG A 365 -37.83 -18.08 3.78
CA ARG A 365 -36.89 -18.40 4.85
C ARG A 365 -35.71 -17.44 4.79
N ASP A 366 -35.35 -16.86 5.92
CA ASP A 366 -34.07 -16.20 6.07
C ASP A 366 -32.98 -17.25 6.32
N VAL A 367 -32.06 -17.38 5.37
CA VAL A 367 -30.88 -18.24 5.49
C VAL A 367 -29.61 -17.45 5.82
N SER A 368 -29.71 -16.12 5.84
CA SER A 368 -28.57 -15.23 6.03
C SER A 368 -28.29 -14.93 7.51
N ASN A 369 -29.30 -15.01 8.38
CA ASN A 369 -29.24 -14.61 9.79
C ASN A 369 -28.78 -13.16 10.00
N ILE A 370 -28.93 -12.29 8.99
CA ILE A 370 -28.53 -10.88 9.07
C ILE A 370 -29.71 -9.94 9.36
N LEU A 371 -30.93 -10.49 9.47
CA LEU A 371 -32.11 -9.70 9.83
C LEU A 371 -32.04 -9.22 11.29
N PRO A 372 -32.59 -8.04 11.59
CA PRO A 372 -32.65 -7.51 12.95
C PRO A 372 -33.50 -8.42 13.85
N THR A 373 -33.39 -8.22 15.17
CA THR A 373 -34.14 -9.01 16.16
C THR A 373 -35.65 -8.93 15.95
N GLU A 374 -36.16 -7.81 15.42
CA GLU A 374 -37.58 -7.61 15.09
C GLU A 374 -38.04 -8.35 13.82
N GLY A 375 -37.09 -8.92 13.06
CA GLY A 375 -37.34 -9.55 11.76
C GLY A 375 -37.42 -8.56 10.60
N GLY A 376 -37.43 -9.09 9.38
CA GLY A 376 -37.58 -8.29 8.16
C GLY A 376 -39.04 -7.97 7.86
N LYS A 377 -39.35 -6.72 7.53
CA LYS A 377 -40.71 -6.31 7.12
C LYS A 377 -41.00 -6.84 5.73
N ILE A 378 -42.13 -7.52 5.56
CA ILE A 378 -42.53 -8.08 4.27
C ILE A 378 -43.53 -7.13 3.62
N PHE A 379 -43.22 -6.65 2.43
CA PHE A 379 -44.11 -5.89 1.58
C PHE A 379 -44.56 -6.75 0.40
N VAL A 380 -45.79 -6.53 -0.07
CA VAL A 380 -46.32 -7.21 -1.25
C VAL A 380 -46.91 -6.23 -2.25
N THR A 381 -46.67 -6.51 -3.53
CA THR A 381 -47.39 -5.93 -4.67
C THR A 381 -48.15 -7.04 -5.37
N ILE A 382 -49.44 -6.81 -5.63
CA ILE A 382 -50.34 -7.81 -6.23
C ILE A 382 -50.79 -7.29 -7.60
N THR A 383 -50.54 -8.07 -8.65
CA THR A 383 -51.05 -7.83 -10.00
C THR A 383 -51.95 -8.99 -10.41
N GLU A 384 -53.21 -8.70 -10.74
CA GLU A 384 -54.15 -9.67 -11.30
C GLU A 384 -54.09 -9.60 -12.83
N TYR A 385 -54.05 -10.75 -13.50
CA TYR A 385 -54.13 -10.82 -14.95
C TYR A 385 -55.56 -11.09 -15.40
N ALA A 386 -55.99 -10.38 -16.45
CA ALA A 386 -57.27 -10.65 -17.12
C ALA A 386 -57.31 -12.08 -17.71
N ASP A 387 -58.52 -12.56 -18.00
CA ASP A 387 -58.72 -13.87 -18.61
C ASP A 387 -57.94 -13.99 -19.92
N HIS A 388 -57.18 -15.07 -20.06
CA HIS A 388 -56.43 -15.34 -21.26
C HIS A 388 -57.37 -15.73 -22.40
N ALA A 389 -57.35 -14.99 -23.51
CA ALA A 389 -57.78 -15.56 -24.79
C ALA A 389 -56.87 -16.74 -25.14
N ALA A 390 -57.33 -17.66 -26.00
CA ALA A 390 -56.67 -18.94 -26.29
C ALA A 390 -55.17 -18.88 -26.67
N ASN A 391 -54.61 -17.71 -26.99
CA ASN A 391 -53.17 -17.45 -27.18
C ASN A 391 -52.74 -16.04 -26.74
N GLY A 392 -53.48 -15.38 -25.84
CA GLY A 392 -53.24 -13.99 -25.44
C GLY A 392 -52.56 -13.85 -24.07
N ARG A 393 -51.74 -12.80 -23.90
CA ARG A 393 -51.36 -12.30 -22.57
C ARG A 393 -52.52 -11.44 -22.05
N GLY A 394 -53.16 -11.84 -20.95
CA GLY A 394 -54.10 -10.95 -20.27
C GLY A 394 -53.37 -9.70 -19.78
N GLU A 395 -53.96 -8.53 -19.95
CA GLU A 395 -53.41 -7.30 -19.37
C GLU A 395 -53.43 -7.41 -17.84
N GLY A 396 -52.35 -6.96 -17.18
CA GLY A 396 -52.22 -7.01 -15.74
C GLY A 396 -52.77 -5.73 -15.08
N THR A 397 -53.67 -5.89 -14.12
CA THR A 397 -54.18 -4.81 -13.25
C THR A 397 -53.51 -4.87 -11.89
N VAL A 398 -52.88 -3.79 -11.45
CA VAL A 398 -52.28 -3.71 -10.11
C VAL A 398 -53.39 -3.49 -9.07
N LEU A 399 -53.55 -4.44 -8.15
CA LEU A 399 -54.55 -4.38 -7.08
C LEU A 399 -54.01 -3.65 -5.85
N VAL A 400 -52.75 -3.91 -5.49
CA VAL A 400 -52.06 -3.30 -4.35
C VAL A 400 -50.61 -3.07 -4.73
N THR A 401 -50.07 -1.91 -4.35
CA THR A 401 -48.67 -1.55 -4.54
C THR A 401 -47.98 -1.46 -3.18
N ARG A 402 -46.94 -2.28 -3.00
CA ARG A 402 -45.99 -2.26 -1.88
C ARG A 402 -46.65 -1.99 -0.51
N LYS A 403 -47.59 -2.85 -0.11
CA LYS A 403 -48.23 -2.78 1.20
C LYS A 403 -47.57 -3.75 2.17
N ALA A 404 -47.28 -3.29 3.38
CA ALA A 404 -46.71 -4.12 4.43
C ALA A 404 -47.72 -5.19 4.87
N LEU A 405 -47.24 -6.40 5.05
CA LEU A 405 -47.98 -7.46 5.72
C LEU A 405 -47.92 -7.26 7.24
N SER A 406 -48.93 -7.76 7.95
CA SER A 406 -48.94 -7.80 9.41
C SER A 406 -47.90 -8.78 9.99
N VAL A 407 -47.40 -9.70 9.16
CA VAL A 407 -46.37 -10.68 9.53
C VAL A 407 -44.99 -10.24 9.07
N THR A 408 -43.97 -10.50 9.88
CA THR A 408 -42.55 -10.26 9.57
C THR A 408 -41.83 -11.58 9.26
N LEU A 409 -40.70 -11.51 8.56
CA LEU A 409 -39.79 -12.64 8.38
C LEU A 409 -38.84 -12.68 9.60
N PRO A 410 -38.93 -13.68 10.49
CA PRO A 410 -38.05 -13.73 11.66
C PRO A 410 -36.59 -13.96 11.24
N SER A 411 -35.64 -13.37 11.99
CA SER A 411 -34.20 -13.59 11.77
C SER A 411 -33.82 -15.07 11.92
N GLY A 412 -33.20 -15.65 10.89
CA GLY A 412 -32.92 -17.08 10.81
C GLY A 412 -34.16 -18.00 10.79
N GLY A 413 -35.34 -17.42 10.66
CA GLY A 413 -36.62 -18.10 10.70
C GLY A 413 -37.27 -18.23 9.33
N ALA A 414 -38.53 -18.66 9.33
CA ALA A 414 -39.33 -18.78 8.13
C ALA A 414 -40.77 -18.34 8.38
N VAL A 415 -41.41 -17.83 7.33
CA VAL A 415 -42.85 -17.58 7.29
C VAL A 415 -43.48 -18.39 6.16
N THR A 416 -44.71 -18.86 6.39
CA THR A 416 -45.53 -19.50 5.36
C THR A 416 -46.75 -18.64 5.11
N LEU A 417 -46.92 -18.21 3.87
CA LEU A 417 -47.99 -17.34 3.43
C LEU A 417 -48.94 -18.09 2.50
N LYS A 418 -50.24 -17.84 2.63
CA LYS A 418 -51.24 -18.25 1.64
C LYS A 418 -51.65 -17.03 0.81
N PRO A 419 -51.75 -17.13 -0.52
CA PRO A 419 -52.16 -16.00 -1.36
C PRO A 419 -53.49 -15.36 -0.94
N ALA A 420 -54.47 -16.17 -0.50
CA ALA A 420 -55.75 -15.67 0.00
C ALA A 420 -55.59 -14.83 1.29
N ASP A 421 -54.77 -15.29 2.23
CA ASP A 421 -54.51 -14.59 3.49
C ASP A 421 -53.71 -13.30 3.24
N VAL A 422 -52.72 -13.35 2.34
CA VAL A 422 -51.94 -12.19 1.91
C VAL A 422 -52.85 -11.13 1.29
N ALA A 423 -53.74 -11.53 0.37
CA ALA A 423 -54.69 -10.61 -0.25
C ALA A 423 -55.63 -9.99 0.80
N ALA A 424 -56.15 -10.78 1.72
CA ALA A 424 -57.02 -10.29 2.81
C ALA A 424 -56.30 -9.30 3.74
N ASP A 425 -55.07 -9.60 4.14
CA ASP A 425 -54.23 -8.76 5.03
C ASP A 425 -53.99 -7.37 4.42
N VAL A 426 -53.76 -7.31 3.10
CA VAL A 426 -53.58 -6.04 2.40
C VAL A 426 -54.90 -5.42 1.90
N GLY A 427 -56.03 -6.05 2.13
CA GLY A 427 -57.35 -5.57 1.70
C GLY A 427 -57.59 -5.66 0.19
N ALA A 428 -56.90 -6.55 -0.51
CA ALA A 428 -57.13 -6.85 -1.92
C ALA A 428 -58.16 -7.97 -2.11
N SER A 429 -58.95 -7.89 -3.19
CA SER A 429 -59.82 -8.99 -3.62
C SER A 429 -59.36 -9.48 -4.98
N ILE A 430 -59.08 -10.78 -5.09
CA ILE A 430 -58.68 -11.44 -6.33
C ILE A 430 -59.89 -12.20 -6.86
N THR A 431 -60.19 -12.01 -8.14
CA THR A 431 -61.31 -12.65 -8.83
C THR A 431 -61.06 -14.15 -8.91
N ALA A 432 -62.06 -14.94 -8.50
CA ALA A 432 -61.97 -16.40 -8.57
C ALA A 432 -61.71 -16.86 -10.03
N GLY A 433 -60.70 -17.72 -10.22
CA GLY A 433 -60.33 -18.26 -11.52
C GLY A 433 -59.29 -17.44 -12.30
N ARG A 434 -58.94 -16.22 -11.84
CA ARG A 434 -57.88 -15.40 -12.45
C ARG A 434 -56.50 -15.71 -11.86
N GLN A 435 -55.46 -15.44 -12.65
CA GLN A 435 -54.08 -15.53 -12.19
C GLN A 435 -53.67 -14.24 -11.47
N ALA A 436 -52.89 -14.38 -10.40
CA ALA A 436 -52.31 -13.26 -9.69
C ALA A 436 -50.81 -13.45 -9.46
N ARG A 437 -50.04 -12.39 -9.71
CA ARG A 437 -48.62 -12.28 -9.39
C ARG A 437 -48.45 -11.55 -8.07
N PHE A 438 -47.62 -12.12 -7.21
CA PHE A 438 -47.26 -11.58 -5.92
C PHE A 438 -45.76 -11.30 -5.93
N LEU A 439 -45.41 -10.03 -5.88
CA LEU A 439 -44.04 -9.57 -5.76
C LEU A 439 -43.78 -9.21 -4.30
N PHE A 440 -42.87 -9.91 -3.65
CA PHE A 440 -42.51 -9.68 -2.27
C PHE A 440 -41.17 -8.96 -2.17
N GLU A 441 -41.12 -8.01 -1.25
CA GLU A 441 -39.92 -7.29 -0.85
C GLU A 441 -39.76 -7.48 0.66
N VAL A 442 -38.57 -7.88 1.09
CA VAL A 442 -38.24 -8.01 2.51
C VAL A 442 -37.21 -6.95 2.85
N GLU A 443 -37.60 -6.00 3.69
CA GLU A 443 -36.73 -4.96 4.22
C GLU A 443 -36.08 -5.42 5.52
N THR A 444 -34.77 -5.22 5.62
CA THR A 444 -33.97 -5.57 6.79
C THR A 444 -33.89 -4.44 7.82
N ASN A 445 -34.48 -3.27 7.54
CA ASN A 445 -34.30 -2.04 8.31
C ASN A 445 -35.62 -1.50 8.92
#